data_AF-A0A6C0IJ84-F1
#
_entry.id   AF-A0A6C0IJ84-F1
#
_cell.length_a   1.000
_cell.length_b   1.000
_cell.length_c   1.000
_cell.angle_alpha   90.00
_cell.angle_beta   90.00
_cell.angle_gamma   90.00
#
_symmetry.space_group_name_H-M   'P 1'
#
loop_
_entity.id
_entity.type
_entity.pdbx_description
1 polymer ?
#
loop_
_entity_poly.entity_id
_entity_poly.type
_entity_poly.pdbx_seq_one_letter_code
_entity_poly.pdbx_strand_id
1 'polypeptide(L)'
;MDLTLISSIYITLLFFLSGFNKITDFIQVVKGFMNKTKLPFTLCKIIIIFVILLEIVAPLIISLYSYNANPLLYTSAKLSLLGLIVFTILATFMYHFPAIGQNYYSFMSNISTIGGLLLLYQHFNF
;
A
#
# COMPACT_ATOMS: atom_id res chain seq x y z
N MET A 1 4.18 3.84 -24.98
CA MET A 1 3.70 3.89 -23.58
C MET A 1 4.64 3.00 -22.80
N ASP A 2 5.43 3.59 -21.91
CA ASP A 2 6.52 2.85 -21.26
C ASP A 2 5.95 1.74 -20.37
N LEU A 3 6.49 0.53 -20.53
CA LEU A 3 6.10 -0.66 -19.76
C LEU A 3 6.17 -0.39 -18.24
N THR A 4 7.12 0.45 -17.81
CA THR A 4 7.32 0.89 -16.43
C THR A 4 6.09 1.59 -15.86
N LEU A 5 5.47 2.49 -16.63
CA LEU A 5 4.24 3.18 -16.24
C LEU A 5 3.11 2.18 -16.05
N ILE A 6 2.89 1.29 -17.01
CA ILE A 6 1.82 0.27 -16.95
C ILE A 6 2.02 -0.63 -15.73
N SER A 7 3.23 -1.15 -15.54
CA SER A 7 3.57 -1.98 -14.39
C SER A 7 3.35 -1.25 -13.07
N SER A 8 3.77 0.02 -12.98
CA SER A 8 3.60 0.82 -11.77
C SER A 8 2.12 1.05 -11.43
N ILE A 9 1.27 1.27 -12.44
CA ILE A 9 -0.17 1.39 -12.27
C ILE A 9 -0.75 0.06 -11.78
N TYR A 10 -0.45 -1.06 -12.43
CA TYR A 10 -1.00 -2.36 -12.04
C TYR A 10 -0.58 -2.81 -10.64
N ILE A 11 0.68 -2.60 -10.26
CA ILE A 11 1.16 -2.94 -8.91
C ILE A 11 0.47 -2.06 -7.86
N THR A 12 0.27 -0.77 -8.16
CA THR A 12 -0.25 0.18 -7.17
C THR A 12 -1.77 0.33 -7.16
N LEU A 13 -2.47 -0.16 -8.20
CA LEU A 13 -3.91 -0.06 -8.35
C LEU A 13 -4.67 -0.69 -7.18
N LEU A 14 -4.17 -1.82 -6.66
CA LEU A 14 -4.81 -2.48 -5.52
C LEU A 14 -4.87 -1.58 -4.29
N PHE A 15 -3.81 -0.78 -4.04
CA PHE A 15 -3.78 0.15 -2.91
C PHE A 15 -4.77 1.29 -3.14
N PHE A 16 -4.78 1.85 -4.35
CA PHE A 16 -5.69 2.93 -4.69
C PHE A 16 -7.16 2.52 -4.48
N LEU A 17 -7.56 1.36 -5.02
CA LEU A 17 -8.91 0.82 -4.83
C LEU A 17 -9.19 0.48 -3.35
N SER A 18 -8.21 -0.08 -2.63
CA SER A 18 -8.36 -0.36 -1.20
C SER A 18 -8.55 0.89 -0.37
N GLY A 19 -7.89 2.00 -0.73
CA GLY A 19 -8.02 3.29 -0.06
C GLY A 19 -9.43 3.85 -0.19
N PHE A 20 -10.02 3.80 -1.38
CA PHE A 20 -11.42 4.22 -1.59
C PHE A 20 -12.41 3.34 -0.82
N ASN A 21 -12.23 2.02 -0.83
CA ASN A 21 -13.09 1.12 -0.04
C ASN A 21 -12.96 1.41 1.47
N LYS A 22 -11.79 1.81 1.96
CA LYS A 22 -11.62 2.21 3.37
C LYS A 22 -12.30 3.55 3.69
N ILE A 23 -12.49 4.44 2.72
CA ILE A 23 -13.27 5.67 2.91
C ILE A 23 -14.75 5.34 3.07
N THR A 24 -15.30 4.49 2.19
CA THR A 24 -16.72 4.11 2.24
C THR A 24 -17.05 3.37 3.53
N ASP A 25 -16.18 2.46 3.95
CA ASP A 25 -16.40 1.60 5.13
C ASP A 25 -15.61 2.07 6.36
N PHE A 26 -15.28 3.36 6.45
CA PHE A 26 -14.32 3.89 7.42
C PHE A 26 -14.56 3.44 8.86
N ILE A 27 -15.80 3.55 9.36
CA ILE A 27 -16.13 3.16 10.73
C ILE A 27 -15.97 1.65 10.95
N GLN A 28 -16.30 0.82 9.96
CA GLN A 28 -16.13 -0.63 10.04
C GLN A 28 -14.66 -1.02 10.02
N VAL A 29 -13.85 -0.39 9.17
CA VAL A 29 -12.39 -0.59 9.11
C VAL A 29 -11.72 -0.21 10.43
N VAL A 30 -12.08 0.94 11.01
CA VAL A 30 -11.56 1.39 12.31
C VAL A 30 -11.93 0.40 13.42
N LYS A 31 -13.19 -0.07 13.46
CA LYS A 31 -13.62 -1.09 14.45
C LYS A 31 -12.87 -2.41 14.27
N GLY A 32 -12.67 -2.86 13.03
CA GLY A 32 -11.91 -4.07 12.72
C GLY A 32 -10.44 -3.98 13.17
N PHE A 33 -9.80 -2.83 12.93
CA PHE A 33 -8.44 -2.56 13.38
C PHE A 33 -8.34 -2.45 14.91
N MET A 34 -9.30 -1.79 15.55
CA MET A 34 -9.40 -1.69 17.01
C MET A 34 -9.50 -3.07 17.67
N ASN A 35 -10.34 -3.96 17.14
CA ASN A 35 -10.51 -5.30 17.67
C ASN A 35 -9.23 -6.14 17.63
N LYS A 36 -8.38 -5.92 16.60
CA LYS A 36 -7.09 -6.62 16.45
C LYS A 36 -6.00 -6.05 17.34
N THR A 37 -5.94 -4.73 17.49
CA THR A 37 -4.83 -4.04 18.19
C THR A 37 -5.12 -3.69 19.64
N LYS A 38 -6.40 -3.68 20.04
CA LYS A 38 -6.89 -3.22 21.35
C LYS A 38 -6.53 -1.77 21.69
N LEU A 39 -6.16 -0.97 20.68
CA LEU A 39 -5.87 0.46 20.83
C LEU A 39 -7.17 1.27 21.02
N PRO A 40 -7.11 2.47 21.60
CA PRO A 40 -8.28 3.32 21.73
C PRO A 40 -8.83 3.73 20.36
N PHE A 41 -10.15 3.85 20.26
CA PHE A 41 -10.87 4.14 19.02
C PHE A 41 -10.34 5.41 18.30
N THR A 42 -10.03 6.47 19.06
CA THR A 42 -9.50 7.73 18.51
C THR A 42 -8.15 7.52 17.82
N LEU A 43 -7.24 6.76 18.43
CA LEU A 43 -5.93 6.46 17.83
C LEU A 43 -6.09 5.58 16.58
N CYS A 44 -7.00 4.61 16.62
CA CYS A 44 -7.33 3.78 15.47
C CYS A 44 -7.83 4.62 14.28
N LYS A 45 -8.71 5.61 14.51
CA LYS A 45 -9.15 6.53 13.45
C LYS A 45 -7.99 7.25 12.80
N ILE A 46 -7.09 7.82 13.59
CA ILE A 46 -5.94 8.58 13.11
C ILE A 46 -5.05 7.67 12.23
N ILE A 47 -4.76 6.46 12.72
CA ILE A 47 -3.97 5.48 11.96
C ILE A 47 -4.64 5.13 10.63
N ILE A 48 -5.93 4.82 10.63
CA ILE A 48 -6.65 4.47 9.39
C ILE A 48 -6.70 5.66 8.42
N ILE A 49 -6.80 6.90 8.90
CA ILE A 49 -6.70 8.09 8.04
C ILE A 49 -5.32 8.14 7.36
N PHE A 50 -4.22 7.91 8.10
CA PHE A 50 -2.89 7.85 7.50
C PHE A 50 -2.74 6.71 6.49
N VAL A 51 -3.32 5.54 6.78
CA VAL A 51 -3.34 4.41 5.84
C VAL A 51 -4.08 4.78 4.55
N ILE A 52 -5.24 5.41 4.63
CA ILE A 52 -6.01 5.87 3.46
C ILE A 52 -5.19 6.88 2.64
N LEU A 53 -4.57 7.86 3.31
CA LEU A 53 -3.73 8.85 2.64
C LEU A 53 -2.56 8.18 1.92
N LEU A 54 -1.87 7.25 2.59
CA LEU A 54 -0.79 6.48 1.97
C LEU A 54 -1.29 5.71 0.74
N GLU A 55 -2.38 4.97 0.86
CA GLU A 55 -2.91 4.12 -0.21
C GLU A 55 -3.43 4.88 -1.43
N ILE A 56 -3.82 6.15 -1.28
CA ILE A 56 -4.29 6.97 -2.40
C ILE A 56 -3.16 7.82 -2.97
N VAL A 57 -2.39 8.49 -2.11
CA VAL A 57 -1.36 9.44 -2.54
C VAL A 57 -0.13 8.72 -3.10
N ALA A 58 0.30 7.61 -2.49
CA ALA A 58 1.49 6.88 -2.96
C ALA A 58 1.35 6.38 -4.40
N PRO A 59 0.24 5.69 -4.81
CA PRO A 59 0.04 5.30 -6.21
C PRO A 59 0.07 6.47 -7.21
N LEU A 60 -0.49 7.63 -6.83
CA LEU A 60 -0.48 8.81 -7.68
C LEU A 60 0.94 9.36 -7.88
N ILE A 61 1.72 9.48 -6.80
CA ILE A 61 3.12 9.94 -6.89
C ILE A 61 3.96 8.96 -7.71
N ILE A 62 3.81 7.66 -7.48
CA ILE A 62 4.56 6.61 -8.18
C ILE A 62 4.24 6.66 -9.69
N SER A 63 2.96 6.72 -10.06
CA SER A 63 2.55 6.78 -11.48
C SER A 63 3.00 8.06 -12.18
N LEU A 64 2.91 9.21 -11.50
CA LEU A 64 3.42 10.48 -12.04
C LEU A 64 4.93 10.43 -12.29
N TYR A 65 5.71 9.91 -11.33
CA TYR A 65 7.16 9.75 -11.51
C TYR A 65 7.48 8.75 -12.62
N SER A 66 6.76 7.62 -12.71
CA SER A 66 6.92 6.66 -13.82
C SER A 66 6.62 7.28 -15.20
N TYR A 67 5.74 8.29 -15.28
CA TYR A 67 5.34 8.91 -16.53
C TYR A 67 6.36 9.93 -17.05
N ASN A 68 6.94 10.75 -16.16
CA ASN A 68 7.77 11.90 -16.57
C ASN A 68 9.19 11.91 -15.98
N ALA A 69 9.54 10.95 -15.12
CA ALA A 69 10.81 10.86 -14.42
C ALA A 69 11.24 12.18 -13.75
N ASN A 70 10.28 13.00 -13.30
CA ASN A 70 10.57 14.33 -12.75
C ASN A 70 11.47 14.20 -11.51
N PRO A 71 12.69 14.78 -11.51
CA PRO A 71 13.64 14.63 -10.41
C PRO A 71 13.10 15.18 -9.07
N LEU A 72 12.20 16.17 -9.11
CA LEU A 72 11.56 16.71 -7.90
C LEU A 72 10.67 15.67 -7.19
N LEU A 73 10.15 14.68 -7.92
CA LEU A 73 9.30 13.62 -7.38
C LEU A 73 10.09 12.38 -6.97
N TYR A 74 11.38 12.28 -7.30
CA TYR A 74 12.19 11.08 -7.02
C TYR A 74 12.10 10.64 -5.56
N THR A 75 12.43 11.54 -4.63
CA THR A 75 12.44 11.24 -3.20
C THR A 75 11.05 10.84 -2.71
N SER A 76 10.01 11.55 -3.16
CA SER A 76 8.62 11.27 -2.81
C SER A 76 8.17 9.91 -3.36
N ALA A 77 8.55 9.53 -4.58
CA ALA A 77 8.23 8.24 -5.18
C ALA A 77 8.93 7.08 -4.43
N LYS A 78 10.20 7.24 -4.07
CA LYS A 78 10.95 6.26 -3.27
C LYS A 78 10.35 6.08 -1.89
N LEU A 79 9.99 7.17 -1.20
CA LEU A 79 9.31 7.12 0.09
C LEU A 79 7.90 6.52 -0.02
N SER A 80 7.18 6.79 -1.09
CA SER A 80 5.87 6.20 -1.38
C SER A 80 5.97 4.68 -1.53
N LEU A 81 6.95 4.19 -2.28
CA LEU A 81 7.22 2.76 -2.44
C LEU A 81 7.58 2.11 -1.11
N LEU A 82 8.49 2.70 -0.34
CA LEU A 82 8.86 2.19 0.99
C LEU A 82 7.67 2.16 1.94
N GLY A 83 6.84 3.21 1.94
CA GLY A 83 5.62 3.29 2.73
C GLY A 83 4.67 2.14 2.40
N LEU A 84 4.39 1.90 1.12
CA LEU A 84 3.53 0.80 0.67
C LEU A 84 4.13 -0.58 1.00
N ILE A 85 5.45 -0.76 0.88
CA ILE A 85 6.14 -2.01 1.27
C ILE A 85 5.95 -2.28 2.76
N VAL A 86 6.29 -1.31 3.62
CA VAL A 86 6.16 -1.45 5.09
C VAL A 86 4.70 -1.69 5.47
N PHE A 87 3.77 -0.93 4.89
CA PHE A 87 2.35 -1.12 5.11
C PHE A 87 1.91 -2.54 4.74
N THR A 88 2.33 -3.04 3.58
CA THR A 88 1.94 -4.37 3.10
C THR A 88 2.51 -5.46 3.99
N ILE A 89 3.76 -5.34 4.45
CA ILE A 89 4.37 -6.24 5.43
C ILE A 89 3.52 -6.27 6.70
N LEU A 90 3.24 -5.11 7.30
CA LEU A 90 2.46 -5.01 8.54
C LEU A 90 1.05 -5.56 8.37
N ALA A 91 0.35 -5.21 7.29
CA ALA A 91 -0.99 -5.72 6.99
C ALA A 91 -0.97 -7.24 6.82
N THR A 92 0.02 -7.78 6.12
CA THR A 92 0.15 -9.23 5.88
C THR A 92 0.29 -10.00 7.19
N PHE A 93 1.18 -9.56 8.07
CA PHE A 93 1.36 -10.21 9.37
C PHE A 93 0.14 -10.05 10.28
N MET A 94 -0.52 -8.90 10.27
CA MET A 94 -1.64 -8.62 11.16
C MET A 94 -2.96 -9.27 10.71
N TYR A 95 -3.17 -9.45 9.40
CA TYR A 95 -4.43 -9.94 8.84
C TYR A 95 -4.37 -11.37 8.29
N HIS A 96 -3.21 -11.83 7.82
CA HIS A 96 -3.10 -13.08 7.05
C HIS A 96 -2.07 -14.07 7.61
N PHE A 97 -1.51 -13.82 8.79
CA PHE A 97 -0.65 -14.78 9.49
C PHE A 97 -1.46 -15.60 10.51
N PRO A 98 -1.23 -16.92 10.66
CA PRO A 98 -0.30 -17.76 9.88
C PRO A 98 -0.82 -18.05 8.47
N ALA A 99 0.11 -18.24 7.52
CA ALA A 99 -0.16 -18.49 6.10
C ALA A 99 -0.68 -19.91 5.85
N ILE A 100 -1.86 -20.24 6.40
CA ILE A 100 -2.47 -21.58 6.33
C ILE A 100 -3.95 -21.44 6.01
N GLY A 101 -4.53 -22.43 5.31
CA GLY A 101 -5.96 -22.47 5.01
C GLY A 101 -6.40 -21.27 4.16
N GLN A 102 -7.47 -20.59 4.59
CA GLN A 102 -8.05 -19.46 3.85
C GLN A 102 -7.12 -18.24 3.75
N ASN A 103 -6.13 -18.11 4.64
CA ASN A 103 -5.20 -16.99 4.63
C ASN A 103 -4.01 -17.16 3.67
N TYR A 104 -3.75 -18.39 3.19
CA TYR A 104 -2.57 -18.71 2.39
C TYR A 104 -2.47 -17.85 1.12
N TYR A 105 -3.54 -17.76 0.34
CA TYR A 105 -3.54 -16.99 -0.92
C TYR A 105 -3.40 -15.49 -0.69
N SER A 106 -4.06 -14.93 0.32
CA SER A 106 -3.92 -13.51 0.66
C SER A 106 -2.50 -13.17 1.10
N PHE A 107 -1.87 -14.07 1.88
CA PHE A 107 -0.48 -13.92 2.29
C PHE A 107 0.49 -13.96 1.11
N MET A 108 0.34 -14.94 0.20
CA MET A 108 1.19 -15.07 -0.98
C MET A 108 0.97 -13.93 -1.99
N SER A 109 -0.26 -13.46 -2.15
CA SER A 109 -0.58 -12.29 -2.97
C SER A 109 0.20 -11.07 -2.48
N ASN A 110 0.16 -10.80 -1.17
CA ASN A 110 0.89 -9.67 -0.60
C ASN A 110 2.42 -9.81 -0.71
N ILE A 111 2.97 -11.02 -0.61
CA ILE A 111 4.41 -11.26 -0.88
C ILE A 111 4.75 -10.91 -2.33
N SER A 112 3.92 -11.32 -3.28
CA SER A 112 4.09 -10.98 -4.70
C SER A 112 4.05 -9.46 -4.91
N THR A 113 3.09 -8.77 -4.28
CA THR A 113 3.01 -7.30 -4.30
C THR A 113 4.27 -6.65 -3.73
N ILE A 114 4.79 -7.13 -2.59
CA ILE A 114 6.04 -6.63 -2.01
C ILE A 114 7.20 -6.79 -3.00
N GLY A 115 7.31 -7.95 -3.65
CA GLY A 115 8.32 -8.20 -4.68
C GLY A 115 8.22 -7.21 -5.85
N GLY A 116 7.01 -6.96 -6.34
CA GLY A 116 6.77 -5.97 -7.40
C GLY A 116 7.14 -4.55 -6.99
N LEU A 117 6.80 -4.13 -5.77
CA LEU A 117 7.16 -2.82 -5.24
C LEU A 117 8.67 -2.67 -5.05
N LEU A 118 9.38 -3.72 -4.59
CA LEU A 118 10.84 -3.73 -4.45
C LEU A 118 11.54 -3.62 -5.80
N LEU A 119 11.07 -4.34 -6.82
CA LEU A 119 11.60 -4.22 -8.18
C LEU A 119 11.41 -2.81 -8.73
N LEU A 120 10.25 -2.19 -8.52
CA LEU A 120 10.00 -0.82 -8.94
C LEU A 120 10.88 0.19 -8.16
N TYR A 121 11.09 -0.05 -6.86
CA TYR A 121 12.00 0.74 -6.04
C TYR A 121 13.43 0.65 -6.54
N GLN A 122 13.90 -0.53 -6.92
CA GLN A 122 15.24 -0.71 -7.50
C GLN A 122 15.34 -0.11 -8.90
N HIS A 123 14.28 -0.14 -9.70
CA HIS A 123 14.26 0.44 -11.03
C HIS A 123 14.38 1.98 -10.99
N PHE A 124 13.77 2.63 -9.99
CA PHE A 124 13.92 4.06 -9.76
C PHE A 124 15.31 4.36 -9.17
N ASN A 125 16.32 4.39 -10.04
CA ASN A 125 17.67 4.86 -9.77
C ASN A 125 17.95 6.12 -10.60
N PHE A 126 18.72 7.03 -10.01
CA PHE A 126 19.26 8.20 -10.68
C PHE A 126 20.30 7.81 -11.73
#